data_AF-A0A6S5C5Q6-F1
#
_entry.id   AF-A0A6S5C5Q6-F1
#
_cell.length_a   1.000
_cell.length_b   1.000
_cell.length_c   1.000
_cell.angle_alpha   90.00
_cell.angle_beta   90.00
_cell.angle_gamma   90.00
#
_symmetry.space_group_name_H-M   'P 1'
#
loop_
_entity.id
_entity.type
_entity.pdbx_description
1 polymer ?
#
loop_
_entity_poly.entity_id
_entity_poly.type
_entity_poly.pdbx_seq_one_letter_code
_entity_poly.pdbx_strand_id
1 'polypeptide(L)' 'MLEQDDHHFRYHYQLGFYNADGEWLDKPIPKKHQVEVERTLNRFYKLISDKLTALECQLVPAEQVTNELSVTAA' A
#
# COMPACT_ATOMS: atom_id res chain seq x y z
N MET A 1 -3.52 -0.80 -5.27
CA MET A 1 -4.81 -0.26 -5.74
C MET A 1 -5.47 0.51 -4.62
N LEU A 2 -6.20 1.59 -4.94
CA LEU A 2 -6.98 2.38 -4.00
C LEU A 2 -8.37 2.57 -4.60
N GLU A 3 -9.38 2.08 -3.92
CA GLU A 3 -10.77 2.19 -4.35
C GLU A 3 -11.49 3.18 -3.44
N GLN A 4 -12.33 4.03 -4.02
CA GLN A 4 -13.10 5.02 -3.28
C GLN A 4 -14.57 4.62 -3.25
N ASP A 5 -15.14 4.65 -2.05
CA ASP A 5 -16.57 4.53 -1.79
C ASP A 5 -16.98 5.67 -0.85
N ASP A 6 -17.56 6.72 -1.42
CA ASP A 6 -17.89 7.96 -0.71
C ASP A 6 -16.66 8.55 0.02
N HIS A 7 -16.72 8.67 1.35
CA HIS A 7 -15.62 9.11 2.21
C HIS A 7 -14.67 7.99 2.66
N HIS A 8 -14.83 6.77 2.16
CA HIS A 8 -14.00 5.62 2.50
C HIS A 8 -13.07 5.26 1.34
N PHE A 9 -11.79 5.12 1.65
CA PHE A 9 -10.77 4.69 0.71
C PHE A 9 -10.25 3.32 1.14
N ARG A 10 -10.41 2.32 0.27
CA ARG A 10 -9.96 0.94 0.49
C ARG A 10 -8.62 0.73 -0.18
N TYR A 11 -7.57 0.45 0.59
CA TYR A 11 -6.24 0.19 0.04
C TYR A 11 -5.96 -1.30 -0.09
N HIS A 12 -5.22 -1.66 -1.13
CA HIS A 12 -4.61 -2.97 -1.33
C HIS A 12 -3.23 -2.80 -1.96
N TYR A 13 -2.16 -3.06 -1.19
CA TYR A 13 -0.80 -2.97 -1.69
C TYR A 13 -0.36 -4.32 -2.26
N GLN A 14 0.31 -4.27 -3.41
CA GLN A 14 0.96 -5.43 -4.00
C GLN A 14 2.44 -5.15 -4.11
N LEU A 15 3.24 -6.15 -3.76
CA LEU A 15 4.69 -6.13 -3.90
C LEU A 15 5.07 -6.86 -5.18
N GLY A 16 6.11 -6.38 -5.86
CA GLY A 16 6.54 -6.98 -7.11
C GLY A 16 7.71 -6.26 -7.73
N PHE A 17 7.99 -6.59 -8.99
CA PHE A 17 9.04 -5.97 -9.78
C PHE A 17 8.44 -5.23 -10.97
N TYR A 18 8.65 -3.92 -11.01
CA TYR A 18 8.30 -3.11 -12.16
C TYR A 18 9.42 -3.19 -13.21
N ASN A 19 9.13 -3.78 -14.36
CA ASN A 19 10.12 -4.01 -15.42
C ASN A 19 10.29 -2.78 -16.35
N ALA A 20 11.23 -2.87 -17.29
CA ALA A 20 11.50 -1.80 -18.26
C ALA A 20 10.37 -1.60 -19.28
N ASP A 21 9.50 -2.59 -19.43
CA ASP A 21 8.35 -2.55 -20.34
C ASP A 21 7.13 -1.86 -19.70
N GLY A 22 7.23 -1.47 -18.42
CA GLY A 22 6.17 -0.78 -17.70
C GLY A 22 5.15 -1.70 -17.04
N GLU A 23 5.53 -2.96 -16.80
CA GLU A 23 4.66 -3.99 -16.23
C GLU A 23 5.06 -4.33 -14.80
N TRP A 24 4.06 -4.54 -13.95
CA TRP A 24 4.25 -5.12 -12.63
C TRP A 24 4.27 -6.65 -12.73
N LEU A 25 5.39 -7.25 -12.36
CA LEU A 25 5.54 -8.70 -12.28
C LEU A 25 5.47 -9.13 -10.82
N ASP A 26 4.67 -10.15 -10.54
CA ASP A 26 4.66 -10.83 -9.24
C ASP A 26 5.97 -11.63 -9.09
N LYS A 27 6.94 -10.99 -8.44
CA LYS A 27 8.26 -11.54 -8.19
C LYS A 27 8.65 -11.24 -6.74
N PRO A 28 9.25 -12.22 -6.04
CA PRO A 28 9.68 -12.01 -4.67
C PRO A 28 10.72 -10.89 -4.61
N ILE A 29 10.56 -10.00 -3.63
CA ILE A 29 11.53 -8.95 -3.37
C ILE A 29 12.81 -9.59 -2.80
N PRO A 30 14.00 -9.31 -3.36
CA PRO A 30 15.25 -9.76 -2.77
C PRO A 30 15.39 -9.25 -1.34
N LYS A 31 15.80 -10.11 -0.39
CA LYS A 31 15.91 -9.76 1.05
C LYS A 31 16.65 -8.44 1.33
N LYS A 32 17.68 -8.12 0.54
CA LYS A 32 18.46 -6.88 0.65
C LYS A 32 17.66 -5.60 0.38
N HIS A 33 16.55 -5.70 -0.34
CA HIS A 33 15.66 -4.58 -0.69
C HIS A 33 14.38 -4.55 0.14
N GLN A 34 14.05 -5.64 0.83
CA GLN A 34 12.81 -5.75 1.59
C GLN A 34 12.64 -4.63 2.63
N VAL A 35 13.69 -4.36 3.42
CA VAL A 35 13.69 -3.28 4.42
C VAL A 35 13.38 -1.92 3.81
N GLU A 36 13.94 -1.63 2.63
CA GLU A 36 13.76 -0.35 1.97
C GLU A 36 12.37 -0.22 1.34
N VAL A 37 11.83 -1.32 0.82
CA VAL A 37 10.45 -1.36 0.31
C VAL A 37 9.45 -1.17 1.44
N GLU A 38 9.61 -1.85 2.57
CA GLU A 38 8.76 -1.66 3.75
C GLU A 38 8.85 -0.23 4.30
N ARG A 39 10.06 0.34 4.37
CA ARG A 39 10.28 1.72 4.82
C ARG A 39 9.55 2.74 3.94
N THR A 40 9.68 2.58 2.63
CA THR A 40 9.05 3.50 1.66
C THR A 40 7.54 3.33 1.62
N LEU A 41 7.04 2.09 1.73
CA LEU A 41 5.61 1.79 1.83
C LEU A 41 4.98 2.38 3.10
N ASN A 42 5.62 2.23 4.25
CA ASN A 42 5.15 2.81 5.52
C ASN A 42 5.11 4.34 5.47
N ARG A 43 6.12 4.96 4.85
CA ARG A 43 6.13 6.41 4.65
C ARG A 43 5.00 6.85 3.73
N PHE A 44 4.75 6.14 2.63
CA PHE A 44 3.64 6.41 1.73
C PHE A 44 2.30 6.30 2.45
N TYR A 45 2.09 5.21 3.21
CA TYR A 45 0.89 4.99 4.02
C TYR A 45 0.63 6.16 4.97
N LYS A 46 1.66 6.62 5.69
CA LYS A 46 1.52 7.79 6.58
C LYS A 46 1.09 9.03 5.82
N LEU A 47 1.74 9.33 4.69
CA LEU A 47 1.44 10.54 3.91
C LEU A 47 0.02 10.52 3.34
N ILE A 48 -0.46 9.37 2.85
CA ILE A 48 -1.83 9.25 2.33
C ILE A 48 -2.86 9.29 3.46
N SER A 49 -2.59 8.63 4.59
CA SER A 49 -3.46 8.68 5.77
C SER A 49 -3.61 10.10 6.30
N ASP A 50 -2.49 10.83 6.44
CA ASP A 50 -2.49 12.23 6.90
C ASP A 50 -3.28 13.12 5.93
N LYS A 51 -3.14 12.91 4.61
CA LYS A 51 -3.89 13.65 3.58
C LYS A 51 -5.38 13.35 3.60
N LEU A 52 -5.77 12.08 3.69
CA LEU A 52 -7.19 11.68 3.72
C LEU A 52 -7.87 12.15 5.00
N THR A 53 -7.17 12.10 6.13
CA THR A 53 -7.68 12.63 7.41
C THR A 53 -7.97 14.13 7.29
N ALA A 54 -7.08 14.91 6.65
CA ALA A 54 -7.29 16.34 6.42
C ALA A 54 -8.47 16.65 5.49
N LEU A 55 -8.92 15.66 4.70
CA LEU A 55 -10.09 15.74 3.82
C LEU A 55 -11.35 15.11 4.45
N GLU A 56 -11.29 14.77 5.74
CA GLU A 56 -12.39 14.09 6.46
C GLU A 56 -12.76 12.73 5.85
N CYS A 57 -11.79 12.07 5.22
CA CYS A 57 -11.93 10.74 4.63
C CYS A 57 -11.28 9.66 5.52
N GLN A 58 -11.79 8.43 5.43
CA GLN A 58 -11.25 7.27 6.13
C GLN A 58 -10.45 6.39 5.18
N LEU A 59 -9.30 5.91 5.66
CA LEU A 59 -8.48 4.92 4.96
C LEU A 59 -8.64 3.57 5.66
N VAL A 60 -9.12 2.56 4.94
CA VAL A 60 -9.40 1.23 5.47
C VAL A 60 -8.76 0.14 4.60
N PRO A 61 -8.37 -1.01 5.16
CA PRO A 61 -7.88 -2.14 4.36
C PRO A 61 -9.00 -2.68 3.47
N ALA A 62 -8.68 -3.04 2.23
CA ALA A 62 -9.60 -3.81 1.38
C ALA A 62 -9.72 -5.27 1.90
N GLU A 63 -10.79 -5.97 1.54
CA GLU A 63 -11.03 -7.37 1.98
C GLU A 63 -9.89 -8.33 1.61
N GLN A 64 -9.16 -8.02 0.54
CA GLN A 64 -8.01 -8.80 0.09
C GLN A 64 -6.79 -8.64 1.02
N VAL A 65 -6.69 -7.52 1.76
CA VAL A 65 -5.57 -7.23 2.67
C VAL A 65 -5.64 -8.04 3.96
N THR A 66 -6.84 -8.46 4.40
CA THR A 66 -6.98 -9.32 5.59
C THR A 66 -6.33 -10.69 5.45
N ASN A 67 -5.93 -11.10 4.24
CA ASN A 67 -5.24 -12.36 3.99
C ASN A 67 -3.74 -12.23 3.69
N GLU A 68 -3.26 -11.06 3.23
CA GLU A 68 -1.87 -10.88 2.83
C GLU A 68 -1.34 -9.51 3.32
N LEU A 69 -0.38 -9.58 4.25
CA LEU A 69 0.44 -8.48 4.77
C LEU A 69 -0.34 -7.25 5.23
N SER A 70 -0.83 -7.33 6.48
CA SER A 70 -1.21 -6.15 7.25
C SER A 70 0.02 -5.28 7.51
N VAL A 71 0.14 -4.17 6.79
CA VAL A 71 0.96 -3.04 7.24
C VAL A 71 0.24 -2.46 8.44
N THR A 72 0.54 -2.97 9.64
CA THR A 72 0.05 -2.42 10.88
C THR A 72 0.74 -1.09 11.12
N ALA A 73 -0.04 0.00 11.07
CA ALA A 73 0.37 1.27 11.63
C ALA A 73 0.61 1.07 13.13
N ALA A 74 1.88 1.09 13.54
CA ALA A 74 2.31 1.19 14.94
C ALA A 74 2.33 2.65 15.39
#